data_AF-A0A951FZF7-F1
#
_entry.id   AF-A0A951FZF7-F1
#
_cell.length_a   1.000
_cell.length_b   1.000
_cell.length_c   1.000
_cell.angle_alpha   90.00
_cell.angle_beta   90.00
_cell.angle_gamma   90.00
#
_symmetry.space_group_name_H-M   'P 1'
#
loop_
_entity.id
_entity.type
_entity.pdbx_description
1 polymer ?
#
loop_
_entity_poly.entity_id
_entity_poly.type
_entity_poly.pdbx_seq_one_letter_code
_entity_poly.pdbx_strand_id
1 'polypeptide(L)'
;MIAAGPAVRLLDARQGGLDESGLRGWARSLSDAHPDLTASRSYRYPYALVAWHDGPVGVDIERVEACGASFLESISTPAERSVEAPPERDPDAHAISLWCGKEALSKALGDALEYDPRRLESPLGWPDGRCGPWHAESLSAPDGYVAWVCWR
;
A
#
# COMPACT_ATOMS: atom_id res chain seq x y z
N MET A 1 13.44 21.81 2.80
CA MET A 1 12.14 21.78 2.10
C MET A 1 11.56 20.40 2.29
N ILE A 2 10.31 20.28 2.72
CA ILE A 2 9.61 18.99 2.75
C ILE A 2 9.32 18.66 1.28
N ALA A 3 9.77 17.52 0.78
CA ALA A 3 9.38 17.07 -0.55
C ALA A 3 7.84 17.03 -0.63
N ALA A 4 7.26 17.53 -1.71
CA ALA A 4 5.82 17.48 -1.87
C ALA A 4 5.39 16.00 -1.87
N GLY A 5 4.31 15.65 -1.18
CA GLY A 5 3.82 14.27 -1.14
C GLY A 5 3.42 13.76 -2.53
N PRO A 6 3.34 12.43 -2.71
CA PRO A 6 2.94 11.83 -3.97
C PRO A 6 1.51 12.22 -4.35
N ALA A 7 1.27 12.40 -5.65
CA ALA A 7 -0.09 12.45 -6.15
C ALA A 7 -0.65 11.01 -6.17
N VAL A 8 -1.84 10.79 -5.61
CA VAL A 8 -2.47 9.46 -5.57
C VAL A 8 -3.90 9.53 -6.11
N ARG A 9 -4.31 8.54 -6.90
CA ARG A 9 -5.70 8.35 -7.35
C ARG A 9 -6.21 6.95 -7.04
N LEU A 10 -7.41 6.92 -6.48
CA LEU A 10 -8.27 5.74 -6.41
C LEU A 10 -9.16 5.68 -7.65
N LEU A 11 -9.17 4.52 -8.30
CA LEU A 11 -10.02 4.20 -9.44
C LEU A 11 -11.08 3.21 -8.99
N ASP A 12 -12.32 3.40 -9.43
CA ASP A 12 -13.45 2.51 -9.17
C ASP A 12 -14.02 2.01 -10.50
N ALA A 13 -13.79 0.74 -10.80
CA ALA A 13 -14.22 0.10 -12.04
C ALA A 13 -15.75 0.18 -12.25
N ARG A 14 -16.52 0.25 -11.16
CA ARG A 14 -17.99 0.27 -11.22
C ARG A 14 -18.54 1.54 -11.84
N GLN A 15 -17.82 2.66 -11.69
CA GLN A 15 -18.24 3.94 -12.25
C GLN A 15 -18.18 3.95 -13.79
N GLY A 16 -17.27 3.17 -14.37
CA GLY A 16 -17.09 3.05 -15.82
C GLY A 16 -17.66 1.75 -16.42
N GLY A 17 -18.27 0.88 -15.61
CA GLY A 17 -18.68 -0.45 -16.05
C GLY A 17 -17.50 -1.31 -16.55
N LEU A 18 -16.31 -1.11 -15.97
CA LEU A 18 -15.09 -1.80 -16.36
C LEU A 18 -14.99 -3.16 -15.67
N ASP A 19 -14.48 -4.15 -16.40
CA ASP A 19 -13.98 -5.38 -15.81
C ASP A 19 -12.55 -5.19 -15.25
N GLU A 20 -11.95 -6.25 -14.71
CA GLU A 20 -10.60 -6.17 -14.14
C GLU A 20 -9.54 -5.79 -15.19
N SER A 21 -9.68 -6.25 -16.43
CA SER A 21 -8.76 -5.92 -17.52
C SER A 21 -8.86 -4.45 -17.90
N GLY A 22 -10.08 -3.93 -18.01
CA GLY A 22 -10.37 -2.51 -18.27
C GLY A 22 -9.83 -1.61 -17.17
N LEU A 23 -10.00 -2.00 -15.90
CA LEU A 23 -9.42 -1.28 -14.75
C LEU A 23 -7.89 -1.21 -14.82
N ARG A 24 -7.24 -2.33 -15.17
CA ARG A 24 -5.78 -2.37 -15.35
C ARG A 24 -5.33 -1.51 -16.52
N GLY A 25 -6.08 -1.51 -17.62
CA GLY A 25 -5.86 -0.62 -18.76
C GLY A 25 -5.93 0.86 -18.38
N TRP A 26 -6.97 1.24 -17.64
CA TRP A 26 -7.15 2.61 -17.17
C TRP A 26 -6.04 3.06 -16.20
N ALA A 27 -5.65 2.21 -15.25
CA ALA A 27 -4.54 2.52 -14.34
C ALA A 27 -3.22 2.73 -15.08
N ARG A 28 -2.93 1.91 -16.10
CA ARG A 28 -1.73 2.06 -16.95
C ARG A 28 -1.77 3.36 -17.74
N SER A 29 -2.89 3.69 -18.37
CA SER A 29 -2.98 4.93 -19.16
C SER A 29 -2.76 6.18 -18.31
N LEU A 30 -3.19 6.17 -17.04
CA LEU A 30 -2.89 7.28 -16.12
C LEU A 30 -1.40 7.36 -15.79
N SER A 31 -0.72 6.22 -15.61
CA SER A 31 0.74 6.22 -15.42
C SER A 31 1.48 6.74 -16.64
N ASP A 32 1.10 6.27 -17.83
CA ASP A 32 1.74 6.64 -19.10
C ASP A 32 1.55 8.13 -19.45
N ALA A 33 0.53 8.78 -18.90
CA ALA A 33 0.30 10.22 -19.04
C ALA A 33 1.33 11.09 -18.28
N HIS A 34 2.15 10.50 -17.40
CA HIS A 34 3.17 11.19 -16.61
C HIS A 34 4.54 10.47 -16.73
N PRO A 35 5.15 10.43 -17.93
CA PRO A 35 6.35 9.62 -18.18
C PRO A 35 7.60 10.10 -17.42
N ASP A 36 7.62 11.36 -16.99
CA ASP A 36 8.74 11.95 -16.24
C ASP A 36 8.68 11.67 -14.74
N LEU A 37 7.63 11.00 -14.24
CA LEU A 37 7.44 10.67 -12.83
C LEU A 37 7.57 9.16 -12.61
N THR A 38 8.05 8.78 -11.43
CA THR A 38 7.94 7.39 -10.98
C THR A 38 6.48 7.10 -10.69
N ALA A 39 5.97 5.98 -11.21
CA ALA A 39 4.59 5.56 -10.98
C ALA A 39 4.51 4.20 -10.29
N SER A 40 3.60 4.06 -9.34
CA SER A 40 3.25 2.79 -8.71
C SER A 40 1.76 2.51 -8.82
N ARG A 41 1.39 1.24 -8.92
CA ARG A 41 0.02 0.79 -9.10
C ARG A 41 -0.28 -0.40 -8.20
N SER A 42 -1.48 -0.45 -7.64
CA SER A 42 -2.01 -1.63 -6.95
C SER A 42 -3.45 -1.89 -7.36
N TYR A 43 -3.86 -3.17 -7.31
CA TYR A 43 -5.13 -3.63 -7.87
C TYR A 43 -5.81 -4.56 -6.89
N ARG A 44 -7.03 -4.20 -6.48
CA ARG A 44 -7.94 -5.05 -5.72
C ARG A 44 -9.35 -4.80 -6.19
N TYR A 45 -9.75 -5.51 -7.25
CA TYR A 45 -11.04 -5.29 -7.92
C TYR A 45 -12.20 -5.21 -6.90
N PRO A 46 -13.09 -4.20 -7.01
CA PRO A 46 -13.28 -3.28 -8.15
C PRO A 46 -12.38 -2.03 -8.14
N TYR A 47 -11.39 -1.94 -7.26
CA TYR A 47 -10.55 -0.76 -7.10
C TYR A 47 -9.11 -0.93 -7.60
N ALA A 48 -8.51 0.17 -7.99
CA ALA A 48 -7.07 0.28 -8.20
C ALA A 48 -6.54 1.60 -7.61
N LEU A 49 -5.29 1.59 -7.16
CA LEU A 49 -4.56 2.80 -6.81
C LEU A 49 -3.48 3.06 -7.84
N VAL A 50 -3.25 4.34 -8.14
CA VAL A 50 -2.11 4.82 -8.91
C VAL A 50 -1.49 5.99 -8.16
N ALA A 51 -0.17 5.98 -7.96
CA ALA A 51 0.56 7.15 -7.48
C ALA A 51 1.69 7.57 -8.39
N TRP A 52 2.06 8.85 -8.28
CA TRP A 52 3.16 9.49 -8.98
C TRP A 52 4.00 10.33 -8.01
N HIS A 53 5.31 10.29 -8.22
CA HIS A 53 6.28 11.09 -7.45
C HIS A 53 7.55 11.35 -8.29
N ASP A 54 8.30 12.40 -7.95
CA ASP A 54 9.58 12.71 -8.60
C ASP A 54 10.72 11.78 -8.14
N GLY A 55 10.61 11.25 -6.92
CA GLY A 55 11.41 10.16 -6.37
C GLY A 55 10.70 8.79 -6.36
N PRO A 56 11.30 7.77 -5.73
CA PRO A 56 10.68 6.45 -5.56
C PRO A 56 9.32 6.53 -4.85
N VAL A 57 8.34 5.78 -5.35
CA VAL A 57 6.99 5.70 -4.76
C VAL A 57 6.42 4.30 -4.91
N GLY A 58 5.64 3.88 -3.92
CA GLY A 58 4.93 2.62 -3.90
C GLY A 58 3.54 2.79 -3.31
N VAL A 59 2.54 2.14 -3.91
CA VAL A 59 1.16 2.11 -3.37
C VAL A 59 0.66 0.71 -3.21
N ASP A 60 -0.22 0.54 -2.26
CA ASP A 60 -0.97 -0.69 -2.12
C ASP A 60 -2.41 -0.48 -1.65
N ILE A 61 -3.30 -1.36 -2.09
CA ILE A 61 -4.70 -1.42 -1.67
C ILE A 61 -5.09 -2.88 -1.47
N GLU A 62 -5.69 -3.16 -0.31
CA GLU A 62 -6.11 -4.50 0.07
C GLU A 62 -7.52 -4.50 0.64
N ARG A 63 -8.22 -5.61 0.45
CA ARG A 63 -9.52 -5.83 1.08
C ARG A 63 -9.28 -6.39 2.47
N VAL A 64 -10.02 -5.87 3.46
CA VAL A 64 -10.04 -6.47 4.79
C VAL A 64 -10.78 -7.80 4.70
N GLU A 65 -10.06 -8.89 4.95
CA GLU A 65 -10.55 -10.25 4.92
C GLU A 65 -10.10 -10.96 6.20
N ALA A 66 -10.86 -11.98 6.62
CA ALA A 66 -10.55 -12.72 7.84
C ALA A 66 -9.13 -13.32 7.77
N CYS A 67 -8.29 -12.91 8.69
CA CYS A 67 -6.89 -13.30 8.79
C CYS A 67 -6.72 -14.34 9.89
N GLY A 68 -6.32 -15.55 9.53
CA GLY A 68 -5.88 -16.52 10.52
C GLY A 68 -4.55 -16.09 11.18
N ALA A 69 -4.27 -16.61 12.37
CA ALA A 69 -2.99 -16.36 13.05
C ALA A 69 -1.76 -16.69 12.17
N SER A 70 -1.88 -17.73 11.33
CA SER A 70 -0.83 -18.11 10.37
C SER A 70 -0.53 -17.04 9.32
N PHE A 71 -1.51 -16.23 8.92
CA PHE A 71 -1.28 -15.12 8.00
C PHE A 71 -0.40 -14.07 8.66
N LEU A 72 -0.76 -13.64 9.87
CA LEU A 72 0.02 -12.66 10.62
C LEU A 72 1.44 -13.15 10.88
N GLU A 73 1.61 -14.42 11.26
CA GLU A 73 2.93 -15.04 11.41
C GLU A 73 3.76 -15.03 10.13
N SER A 74 3.12 -15.25 8.97
CA SER A 74 3.79 -15.30 7.67
C SER A 74 4.27 -13.94 7.17
N ILE A 75 3.69 -12.84 7.65
CA ILE A 75 4.02 -11.48 7.21
C ILE A 75 4.82 -10.67 8.25
N SER A 76 4.80 -11.08 9.52
CA SER A 76 5.35 -10.27 10.61
C SER A 76 6.84 -10.48 10.79
N THR A 77 7.56 -9.39 11.05
CA THR A 77 8.92 -9.43 11.60
C THR A 77 8.88 -9.86 13.07
N PRO A 78 10.01 -10.27 13.67
CA PRO A 78 10.07 -10.54 15.11
C PRO A 78 9.62 -9.36 15.98
N ALA A 79 9.93 -8.13 15.58
CA ALA A 79 9.52 -6.93 16.31
C ALA A 79 8.00 -6.73 16.26
N GLU A 80 7.38 -6.89 15.10
CA GLU A 80 5.93 -6.75 14.94
C GLU A 80 5.14 -7.80 15.73
N ARG A 81 5.67 -9.02 15.85
CA ARG A 81 5.06 -10.06 16.70
C ARG A 81 5.08 -9.75 18.20
N SER A 82 5.99 -8.87 18.64
CA SER A 82 6.12 -8.48 20.04
C SER A 82 5.25 -7.29 20.44
N VAL A 83 4.59 -6.66 19.46
CA VAL A 83 3.70 -5.52 19.68
C VAL A 83 2.26 -6.02 19.64
N GLU A 84 1.52 -5.82 20.71
CA GLU A 84 0.08 -6.08 20.72
C GLU A 84 -0.63 -5.05 19.83
N ALA A 85 -1.56 -5.53 19.00
CA ALA A 85 -2.43 -4.65 18.25
C ALA A 85 -3.26 -3.79 19.23
N PRO A 86 -3.53 -2.50 18.91
CA PRO A 86 -4.39 -1.68 19.75
C PRO A 86 -5.76 -2.35 19.93
N PRO A 87 -6.29 -2.44 21.16
CA PRO A 87 -7.50 -3.22 21.46
C PRO A 87 -8.76 -2.70 20.75
N GLU A 88 -8.78 -1.43 20.36
CA GLU A 88 -9.85 -0.79 19.60
C GLU A 88 -9.84 -1.11 18.10
N ARG A 89 -8.77 -1.72 17.58
CA ARG A 89 -8.62 -1.99 16.15
C ARG A 89 -9.07 -3.42 15.84
N ASP A 90 -9.88 -3.55 14.80
CA ASP A 90 -10.21 -4.85 14.21
C ASP A 90 -8.90 -5.62 13.87
N PRO A 91 -8.69 -6.82 14.44
CA PRO A 91 -7.49 -7.62 14.20
C PRO A 91 -7.22 -7.88 12.73
N ASP A 92 -8.25 -8.11 11.92
CA ASP A 92 -8.12 -8.37 10.49
C ASP A 92 -7.68 -7.10 9.76
N ALA A 93 -8.31 -5.96 10.08
CA ALA A 93 -7.92 -4.67 9.53
C ALA A 93 -6.49 -4.27 9.96
N HIS A 94 -6.04 -4.66 11.15
CA HIS A 94 -4.67 -4.46 11.60
C HIS A 94 -3.68 -5.30 10.79
N ALA A 95 -3.93 -6.61 10.65
CA ALA A 95 -3.07 -7.52 9.90
C ALA A 95 -2.98 -7.13 8.41
N ILE A 96 -4.11 -6.80 7.79
CA ILE A 96 -4.16 -6.33 6.40
C ILE A 96 -3.47 -4.96 6.27
N SER A 97 -3.57 -4.08 7.26
CA SER A 97 -2.81 -2.81 7.23
C SER A 97 -1.30 -3.03 7.37
N LEU A 98 -0.84 -3.99 8.18
CA LEU A 98 0.57 -4.34 8.27
C LEU A 98 1.10 -4.81 6.91
N TRP A 99 0.37 -5.74 6.29
CA TRP A 99 0.65 -6.28 4.96
C TRP A 99 0.68 -5.19 3.90
N CYS A 100 -0.40 -4.40 3.80
CA CYS A 100 -0.56 -3.37 2.78
C CYS A 100 0.54 -2.30 2.86
N GLY A 101 0.93 -1.88 4.07
CA GLY A 101 2.07 -0.97 4.25
C GLY A 101 3.41 -1.57 3.78
N LYS A 102 3.66 -2.86 4.05
CA LYS A 102 4.88 -3.56 3.58
C LYS A 102 4.91 -3.66 2.06
N GLU A 103 3.79 -4.00 1.43
CA GLU A 103 3.67 -4.06 -0.03
C GLU A 103 3.91 -2.68 -0.68
N ALA A 104 3.31 -1.63 -0.12
CA ALA A 104 3.56 -0.26 -0.57
C ALA A 104 5.04 0.11 -0.45
N LEU A 105 5.69 -0.22 0.67
CA LEU A 105 7.12 0.05 0.86
C LEU A 105 8.00 -0.78 -0.08
N SER A 106 7.72 -2.07 -0.25
CA SER A 106 8.48 -2.96 -1.13
C SER A 106 8.43 -2.48 -2.59
N LYS A 107 7.26 -2.03 -3.04
CA LYS A 107 7.10 -1.39 -4.36
C LYS A 107 7.92 -0.10 -4.48
N ALA A 108 7.96 0.73 -3.43
CA ALA A 108 8.76 1.96 -3.42
C ALA A 108 10.27 1.70 -3.43
N LEU A 109 10.72 0.60 -2.82
CA LEU A 109 12.11 0.15 -2.82
C LEU A 109 12.54 -0.45 -4.16
N GLY A 110 11.58 -0.85 -5.02
CA GLY A 110 11.83 -1.51 -6.29
C GLY A 110 12.05 -3.03 -6.18
N ASP A 111 11.68 -3.63 -5.05
CA ASP A 111 11.97 -5.03 -4.69
C ASP A 111 10.70 -5.91 -4.56
N ALA A 112 9.61 -5.50 -5.21
CA ALA A 112 8.29 -6.14 -5.02
C ALA A 112 8.22 -7.64 -5.38
N LEU A 113 9.23 -8.21 -6.05
CA LEU A 113 9.21 -9.61 -6.50
C LEU A 113 10.17 -10.54 -5.74
N GLU A 114 11.18 -10.02 -5.04
CA GLU A 114 12.16 -10.84 -4.31
C GLU A 114 12.07 -10.69 -2.78
N TYR A 115 11.09 -9.91 -2.32
CA TYR A 115 10.93 -9.52 -0.94
C TYR A 115 10.28 -10.60 -0.04
N ASP A 116 10.93 -10.91 1.10
CA ASP A 116 10.34 -11.72 2.18
C ASP A 116 9.64 -10.80 3.20
N PRO A 117 8.30 -10.88 3.37
CA PRO A 117 7.53 -9.98 4.23
C PRO A 117 7.98 -9.94 5.69
N ARG A 118 8.65 -11.00 6.16
CA ARG A 118 9.13 -11.13 7.53
C ARG A 118 10.43 -10.35 7.80
N ARG A 119 11.01 -9.72 6.78
CA ARG A 119 12.33 -9.06 6.84
C ARG A 119 12.29 -7.53 6.75
N LEU A 120 11.17 -6.92 6.40
CA LEU A 120 11.02 -5.46 6.40
C LEU A 120 9.85 -5.07 7.28
N GLU A 121 10.13 -4.12 8.16
CA GLU A 121 9.15 -3.59 9.10
C GLU A 121 8.11 -2.75 8.37
N SER A 122 6.85 -2.97 8.73
CA SER A 122 5.71 -2.26 8.19
C SER A 122 5.80 -0.78 8.56
N PRO A 123 5.50 0.12 7.60
CA PRO A 123 5.35 1.53 7.90
C PRO A 123 4.26 1.86 8.92
N LEU A 124 3.34 0.92 9.20
CA LEU A 124 2.34 1.08 10.26
C LEU A 124 2.98 1.38 11.63
N GLY A 125 4.18 0.85 11.89
CA GLY A 125 4.92 1.07 13.14
C GLY A 125 5.83 2.30 13.12
N TRP A 126 5.89 3.06 12.03
CA TRP A 126 6.83 4.18 11.91
C TRP A 126 6.34 5.42 12.67
N PRO A 127 7.17 6.01 13.56
CA PRO A 127 6.84 7.27 14.22
C PRO A 127 6.58 8.37 13.18
N ASP A 128 5.44 9.05 13.30
CA ASP A 128 5.00 10.12 12.39
C ASP A 128 5.04 9.73 10.90
N GLY A 129 4.87 8.44 10.59
CA GLY A 129 4.92 7.92 9.22
C GLY A 129 6.29 8.03 8.56
N ARG A 130 7.38 7.98 9.33
CA ARG A 130 8.76 8.20 8.82
C ARG A 130 9.76 7.16 9.29
N CYS A 131 10.64 6.75 8.38
CA CYS A 131 11.85 5.97 8.71
C CYS A 131 13.03 6.40 7.82
N GLY A 132 14.00 7.09 8.42
CA GLY A 132 15.09 7.71 7.68
C GLY A 132 14.56 8.71 6.63
N PRO A 133 14.91 8.56 5.34
CA PRO A 133 14.40 9.44 4.28
C PRO A 133 13.01 9.03 3.78
N TRP A 134 12.46 7.90 4.23
CA TRP A 134 11.17 7.39 3.75
C TRP A 134 10.00 7.98 4.51
N HIS A 135 8.93 8.21 3.77
CA HIS A 135 7.62 8.62 4.24
C HIS A 135 6.60 7.53 3.94
N ALA A 136 5.59 7.40 4.79
CA ALA A 136 4.46 6.54 4.58
C ALA A 136 3.19 7.12 5.17
N GLU A 137 2.07 6.86 4.51
CA GLU A 137 0.75 7.31 4.94
C GLU A 137 -0.31 6.25 4.61
N SER A 138 -1.25 6.04 5.54
CA SER A 138 -2.47 5.31 5.24
C SER A 138 -3.46 6.24 4.55
N LEU A 139 -3.96 5.82 3.40
CA LEU A 139 -4.88 6.59 2.58
C LEU A 139 -6.33 6.31 2.96
N SER A 140 -7.20 7.31 2.78
CA SER A 140 -8.64 7.07 2.80
C SER A 140 -9.02 6.06 1.71
N ALA A 141 -9.66 4.96 2.10
CA ALA A 141 -10.09 3.89 1.24
C ALA A 141 -11.60 3.64 1.41
N PRO A 142 -12.26 3.00 0.43
CA PRO A 142 -13.64 2.56 0.58
C PRO A 142 -13.82 1.60 1.76
N ASP A 143 -15.02 1.54 2.33
CA ASP A 143 -15.34 0.64 3.44
C ASP A 143 -14.92 -0.81 3.14
N GLY A 144 -14.25 -1.43 4.12
CA GLY A 144 -13.71 -2.78 3.99
C GLY A 144 -12.39 -2.88 3.20
N TYR A 145 -11.73 -1.75 2.94
CA TYR A 145 -10.40 -1.71 2.31
C TYR A 145 -9.41 -0.91 3.14
N VAL A 146 -8.14 -1.26 3.00
CA VAL A 146 -7.01 -0.46 3.49
C VAL A 146 -6.14 -0.05 2.32
N ALA A 147 -5.51 1.11 2.43
CA ALA A 147 -4.62 1.62 1.41
C ALA A 147 -3.42 2.32 2.04
N TRP A 148 -2.27 2.17 1.40
CA TRP A 148 -1.00 2.76 1.83
C TRP A 148 -0.24 3.35 0.65
N VAL A 149 0.51 4.42 0.93
CA VAL A 149 1.53 4.96 0.04
C VAL A 149 2.83 5.14 0.80
N CYS A 150 3.95 4.82 0.14
CA CYS A 150 5.30 5.01 0.63
C CYS A 150 6.12 5.78 -0.42
N TRP A 151 6.94 6.73 -0.01
CA TRP A 151 7.77 7.53 -0.92
C TRP A 151 9.04 8.04 -0.26
N ARG A 152 9.98 8.53 -1.08
CA ARG A 152 11.23 9.16 -0.64
C ARG A 152 11.49 10.44 -1.40
#